data_AF-A0A1W6TS41-F1
#
_entry.id   AF-A0A1W6TS41-F1
#
_cell.length_a   1.000
_cell.length_b   1.000
_cell.length_c   1.000
_cell.angle_alpha   90.00
_cell.angle_beta   90.00
_cell.angle_gamma   90.00
#
_symmetry.space_group_name_H-M   'P 1'
#
loop_
_entity.id
_entity.type
_entity.pdbx_description
1 polymer ?
#
loop_
_entity_poly.entity_id
_entity_poly.type
_entity_poly.pdbx_seq_one_letter_code
_entity_poly.pdbx_strand_id
1 'polypeptide(L)'
;MSQDELNIEHLPLQNELVKSASVSFSSEDNVLAAVLLGSLAAGKGDRISDADILIFTQNGFHKIADLCFSNFEAGKEVFYCLEGFHNENAFFKKYIFNDLTSAEIHCLDVNEPFNISKPFKVLFDKSGIVESRLTDEPAPKHEGFPAYTNGDKGLIWELFDCIKWLSRDNNELAKAHLKKLSGKL
;
A
#
# COMPACT_ATOMS: atom_id res chain seq x y z
N MET A 1 11.98 13.44 -12.74
CA MET A 1 11.65 12.00 -12.63
C MET A 1 12.81 11.21 -13.24
N SER A 2 13.62 10.51 -12.47
CA SER A 2 14.42 9.41 -13.01
C SER A 2 13.47 8.21 -13.12
N GLN A 3 12.77 8.11 -14.26
CA GLN A 3 11.92 6.97 -14.60
C GLN A 3 12.82 5.77 -14.89
N ASP A 4 13.25 5.06 -13.86
CA ASP A 4 13.32 3.61 -14.06
C ASP A 4 11.86 3.19 -14.31
N GLU A 5 11.56 2.79 -15.54
CA GLU A 5 10.21 2.36 -15.94
C GLU A 5 9.68 1.42 -14.85
N LEU A 6 8.51 1.77 -14.31
CA LEU A 6 7.87 0.96 -13.29
C LEU A 6 7.52 -0.43 -13.84
N ASN A 7 7.57 -0.60 -15.18
CA ASN A 7 7.27 -1.82 -15.91
C ASN A 7 5.84 -2.30 -15.64
N ILE A 8 4.93 -1.36 -15.34
CA ILE A 8 3.50 -1.59 -15.09
C ILE A 8 2.62 -0.87 -16.12
N GLU A 9 3.18 -0.41 -17.23
CA GLU A 9 2.45 0.29 -18.30
C GLU A 9 1.36 -0.58 -18.93
N HIS A 10 1.53 -1.91 -18.87
CA HIS A 10 0.54 -2.89 -19.28
C HIS A 10 -0.66 -3.01 -18.32
N LEU A 11 -0.59 -2.38 -17.13
CA LEU A 11 -1.64 -2.28 -16.12
C LEU A 11 -2.04 -0.80 -15.94
N PRO A 12 -2.81 -0.22 -16.87
CA PRO A 12 -3.02 1.23 -16.93
C PRO A 12 -3.69 1.81 -15.67
N LEU A 13 -4.62 1.08 -15.06
CA LEU A 13 -5.32 1.53 -13.86
C LEU A 13 -4.38 1.55 -12.65
N GLN A 14 -3.59 0.49 -12.44
CA GLN A 14 -2.57 0.42 -11.38
C GLN A 14 -1.50 1.50 -11.56
N ASN A 15 -1.04 1.70 -12.80
CA ASN A 15 -0.10 2.76 -13.13
C ASN A 15 -0.65 4.15 -12.76
N GLU A 16 -1.93 4.40 -13.04
CA GLU A 16 -2.58 5.65 -12.69
C GLU A 16 -2.71 5.83 -11.17
N LEU A 17 -3.01 4.77 -10.41
CA LEU A 17 -3.01 4.83 -8.93
C LEU A 17 -1.63 5.23 -8.39
N VAL A 18 -0.55 4.62 -8.88
CA VAL A 18 0.81 4.93 -8.44
C VAL A 18 1.21 6.36 -8.80
N LYS A 19 0.88 6.81 -10.02
CA LYS A 19 1.15 8.18 -10.48
C LYS A 19 0.37 9.20 -9.67
N SER A 20 -0.93 8.98 -9.49
CA SER A 20 -1.81 9.88 -8.75
C SER A 20 -1.37 10.02 -7.30
N ALA A 21 -0.99 8.92 -6.64
CA ALA A 21 -0.43 8.97 -5.29
C ALA A 21 0.90 9.75 -5.27
N SER A 22 1.81 9.47 -6.21
CA SER A 22 3.09 10.20 -6.29
C SER A 22 2.89 11.70 -6.44
N VAL A 23 2.01 12.12 -7.36
CA VAL A 23 1.70 13.54 -7.60
C VAL A 23 1.09 14.19 -6.36
N SER A 24 0.14 13.50 -5.71
CA SER A 24 -0.61 14.06 -4.56
C SER A 24 0.25 14.34 -3.33
N PHE A 25 1.41 13.69 -3.20
CA PHE A 25 2.31 13.84 -2.05
C PHE A 25 3.64 14.54 -2.38
N SER A 26 4.07 14.54 -3.65
CA SER A 26 5.42 14.99 -4.03
C SER A 26 5.70 16.48 -3.79
N SER A 27 4.68 17.34 -3.81
CA SER A 27 4.83 18.79 -3.61
C SER A 27 5.01 19.21 -2.16
N GLU A 28 4.73 18.32 -1.20
CA GLU A 28 4.72 18.65 0.21
C GLU A 28 6.14 18.66 0.80
N ASP A 29 6.51 19.74 1.50
CA ASP A 29 7.85 19.91 2.10
C ASP A 29 8.15 18.88 3.18
N ASN A 30 7.12 18.44 3.92
CA ASN A 30 7.25 17.42 4.96
C ASN A 30 7.15 15.98 4.44
N VAL A 31 7.02 15.80 3.13
CA VAL A 31 7.12 14.49 2.48
C VAL A 31 8.55 14.36 1.95
N LEU A 32 9.23 13.26 2.29
CA LEU A 32 10.64 13.05 1.98
C LEU A 32 10.83 12.11 0.80
N ALA A 33 10.14 10.98 0.79
CA ALA A 33 10.27 9.98 -0.24
C ALA A 33 8.98 9.18 -0.42
N ALA A 34 8.83 8.55 -1.57
CA ALA A 34 7.78 7.57 -1.83
C ALA A 34 8.37 6.33 -2.51
N VAL A 35 7.91 5.16 -2.07
CA VAL A 35 8.39 3.86 -2.55
C VAL A 35 7.19 2.97 -2.85
N LEU A 36 7.20 2.33 -4.00
CA LEU A 36 6.26 1.28 -4.38
C LEU A 36 6.81 -0.08 -3.93
N LEU A 37 5.95 -0.88 -3.30
CA LEU A 37 6.24 -2.20 -2.76
C LEU A 37 5.35 -3.26 -3.43
N GLY A 38 5.37 -4.46 -2.85
CA GLY A 38 4.44 -5.53 -3.20
C GLY A 38 4.60 -6.07 -4.62
N SER A 39 3.52 -6.66 -5.12
CA SER A 39 3.52 -7.39 -6.40
C SER A 39 3.82 -6.53 -7.62
N LEU A 40 3.40 -5.26 -7.61
CA LEU A 40 3.69 -4.31 -8.69
C LEU A 40 5.19 -3.99 -8.76
N ALA A 41 5.83 -3.68 -7.62
CA ALA A 41 7.28 -3.47 -7.58
C ALA A 41 8.07 -4.73 -7.98
N ALA A 42 7.52 -5.92 -7.70
CA ALA A 42 8.11 -7.20 -8.09
C ALA A 42 7.95 -7.55 -9.58
N GLY A 43 7.22 -6.77 -10.37
CA GLY A 43 6.88 -7.12 -11.76
C GLY A 43 5.96 -8.35 -11.87
N LYS A 44 5.22 -8.67 -10.80
CA LYS A 44 4.28 -9.80 -10.71
C LYS A 44 2.84 -9.35 -10.52
N GLY A 45 2.59 -8.05 -10.68
CA GLY A 45 1.26 -7.50 -10.53
C GLY A 45 0.33 -7.94 -11.65
N ASP A 46 -0.96 -7.91 -11.36
CA ASP A 46 -2.02 -8.16 -12.32
C ASP A 46 -3.18 -7.16 -12.11
N ARG A 47 -4.30 -7.38 -12.80
CA ARG A 47 -5.44 -6.45 -12.78
C ARG A 47 -6.13 -6.27 -11.43
N ILE A 48 -5.84 -7.12 -10.44
CA ILE A 48 -6.38 -7.04 -9.06
C ILE A 48 -5.29 -6.77 -8.03
N SER A 49 -4.04 -6.56 -8.48
CA SER A 49 -2.98 -6.11 -7.59
C SER A 49 -3.28 -4.68 -7.12
N ASP A 50 -3.04 -4.50 -5.84
CA ASP A 50 -3.03 -3.21 -5.17
C ASP A 50 -1.74 -2.44 -5.46
N ALA A 51 -1.86 -1.12 -5.48
CA ALA A 51 -0.73 -0.20 -5.38
C ALA A 51 -0.33 -0.02 -3.92
N ASP A 52 0.69 -0.76 -3.48
CA ASP A 52 1.27 -0.69 -2.13
C ASP A 52 2.36 0.38 -2.06
N ILE A 53 2.05 1.52 -1.44
CA ILE A 53 2.85 2.73 -1.48
C ILE A 53 3.21 3.17 -0.07
N LEU A 54 4.50 3.30 0.16
CA LEU A 54 5.09 3.86 1.36
C LEU A 54 5.49 5.31 1.14
N ILE A 55 5.03 6.23 1.97
CA ILE A 55 5.38 7.65 1.97
C ILE A 55 6.16 7.93 3.26
N PHE A 56 7.43 8.32 3.14
CA PHE A 56 8.19 8.84 4.26
C PHE A 56 7.89 10.32 4.45
N THR A 57 7.60 10.68 5.68
CA THR A 57 7.22 12.02 6.10
C THR A 57 8.03 12.45 7.32
N GLN A 58 7.95 13.71 7.69
CA GLN A 58 8.58 14.25 8.90
C GLN A 58 7.65 15.21 9.62
N ASN A 59 8.04 15.61 10.83
CA ASN A 59 7.33 16.60 11.65
C ASN A 59 5.86 16.23 11.91
N GLY A 60 5.54 14.94 11.98
CA GLY A 60 4.18 14.46 12.24
C GLY A 60 3.21 14.68 11.07
N PHE A 61 3.71 14.92 9.86
CA PHE A 61 2.86 15.23 8.70
C PHE A 61 1.88 14.10 8.36
N HIS A 62 2.20 12.85 8.66
CA HIS A 62 1.28 11.71 8.52
C HIS A 62 -0.07 11.90 9.23
N LYS A 63 -0.14 12.77 10.26
CA LYS A 63 -1.37 13.09 11.01
C LYS A 63 -2.25 14.15 10.34
N ILE A 64 -1.73 14.86 9.35
CA ILE A 64 -2.38 16.01 8.69
C ILE A 64 -2.37 15.90 7.16
N ALA A 65 -2.11 14.71 6.63
CA ALA A 65 -2.01 14.45 5.19
C ALA A 65 -3.37 14.39 4.47
N ASP A 66 -4.46 14.85 5.09
CA ASP A 66 -5.83 14.76 4.57
C ASP A 66 -6.00 15.40 3.19
N LEU A 67 -5.30 16.50 2.92
CA LEU A 67 -5.33 17.16 1.61
C LEU A 67 -4.69 16.28 0.53
N CYS A 68 -3.57 15.62 0.83
CA CYS A 68 -2.91 14.70 -0.10
C CYS A 68 -3.82 13.50 -0.41
N PHE A 69 -4.48 12.95 0.61
CA PHE A 69 -5.46 11.88 0.41
C PHE A 69 -6.67 12.35 -0.40
N SER A 70 -7.22 13.53 -0.11
CA SER A 70 -8.33 14.10 -0.88
C SER A 70 -7.96 14.31 -2.36
N ASN A 71 -6.74 14.77 -2.63
CA ASN A 71 -6.21 14.91 -3.98
C ASN A 71 -6.03 13.54 -4.67
N PHE A 72 -5.56 12.54 -3.94
CA PHE A 72 -5.47 11.17 -4.45
C PHE A 72 -6.86 10.58 -4.73
N GLU A 73 -7.85 10.82 -3.87
CA GLU A 73 -9.22 10.31 -4.01
C GLU A 73 -9.99 11.01 -5.16
N ALA A 74 -9.58 12.22 -5.54
CA ALA A 74 -10.27 13.03 -6.54
C ALA A 74 -10.47 12.29 -7.87
N GLY A 75 -11.74 12.26 -8.32
CA GLY A 75 -12.14 11.63 -9.58
C GLY A 75 -12.19 10.10 -9.55
N LYS A 76 -11.98 9.46 -8.39
CA LYS A 76 -12.05 8.00 -8.24
C LYS A 76 -13.35 7.59 -7.55
N GLU A 77 -13.94 6.49 -8.00
CA GLU A 77 -15.10 5.89 -7.35
C GLU A 77 -14.63 4.90 -6.27
N VAL A 78 -14.48 5.42 -5.04
CA VAL A 78 -14.10 4.60 -3.88
C VAL A 78 -15.30 3.74 -3.47
N PHE A 79 -15.14 2.42 -3.60
CA PHE A 79 -16.12 1.44 -3.11
C PHE A 79 -16.01 1.28 -1.60
N TYR A 80 -14.79 1.21 -1.09
CA TYR A 80 -14.51 1.02 0.33
C TYR A 80 -13.17 1.64 0.71
N CYS A 81 -13.11 2.23 1.90
CA CYS A 81 -11.90 2.80 2.48
C CYS A 81 -11.72 2.29 3.92
N LEU A 82 -10.55 1.76 4.22
CA LEU A 82 -10.08 1.46 5.57
C LEU A 82 -8.96 2.41 5.92
N GLU A 83 -9.08 3.10 7.05
CA GLU A 83 -8.04 4.01 7.52
C GLU A 83 -7.78 3.85 9.01
N GLY A 84 -6.60 4.26 9.43
CA GLY A 84 -6.22 4.21 10.83
C GLY A 84 -4.75 4.49 11.06
N PHE A 85 -4.36 4.37 12.33
CA PHE A 85 -2.98 4.46 12.76
C PHE A 85 -2.45 3.06 13.05
N HIS A 86 -1.28 2.72 12.51
CA HIS A 86 -0.53 1.54 12.98
C HIS A 86 0.01 1.80 14.39
N ASN A 87 0.47 3.03 14.62
CA ASN A 87 0.96 3.56 15.90
C ASN A 87 1.01 5.11 15.84
N GLU A 88 1.68 5.75 16.80
CA GLU A 88 1.78 7.23 16.86
C GLU A 88 2.54 7.89 15.69
N ASN A 89 3.37 7.14 14.96
CA ASN A 89 4.26 7.60 13.89
C ASN A 89 3.83 7.12 12.50
N ALA A 90 2.71 6.39 12.40
CA ALA A 90 2.32 5.72 11.16
C ALA A 90 0.81 5.76 10.95
N PHE A 91 0.38 6.39 9.86
CA PHE A 91 -1.01 6.43 9.40
C PHE A 91 -1.14 5.68 8.08
N PHE A 92 -2.31 5.11 7.81
CA PHE A 92 -2.57 4.44 6.56
C PHE A 92 -4.00 4.68 6.07
N LYS A 93 -4.16 4.61 4.74
CA LYS A 93 -5.45 4.40 4.08
C LYS A 93 -5.33 3.27 3.06
N LYS A 94 -6.33 2.40 3.02
CA LYS A 94 -6.50 1.33 2.03
C LYS A 94 -7.80 1.52 1.29
N TYR A 95 -7.77 1.40 -0.03
CA TYR A 95 -8.88 1.67 -0.91
C TYR A 95 -9.20 0.46 -1.77
N ILE A 96 -10.48 0.17 -1.92
CA ILE A 96 -11.00 -0.66 -3.00
C ILE A 96 -11.84 0.27 -3.87
N PHE A 97 -11.59 0.26 -5.17
CA PHE A 97 -12.33 1.05 -6.15
C PHE A 97 -13.38 0.17 -6.87
N ASN A 98 -14.39 0.81 -7.48
CA ASN A 98 -15.47 0.08 -8.17
C ASN A 98 -14.98 -0.80 -9.35
N ASP A 99 -13.83 -0.49 -9.92
CA ASP A 99 -13.18 -1.28 -10.98
C ASP A 99 -12.37 -2.49 -10.45
N LEU A 100 -12.46 -2.76 -9.14
CA LEU A 100 -11.71 -3.79 -8.41
C LEU A 100 -10.19 -3.57 -8.38
N THR A 101 -9.71 -2.40 -8.76
CA THR A 101 -8.37 -1.98 -8.36
C THR A 101 -8.37 -1.56 -6.90
N SER A 102 -7.18 -1.46 -6.32
CA SER A 102 -7.01 -1.11 -4.93
C SER A 102 -5.68 -0.42 -4.70
N ALA A 103 -5.57 0.32 -3.60
CA ALA A 103 -4.32 0.96 -3.19
C ALA A 103 -4.17 0.88 -1.68
N GLU A 104 -2.95 0.66 -1.21
CA GLU A 104 -2.56 0.83 0.19
C GLU A 104 -1.55 1.98 0.24
N ILE A 105 -1.85 3.04 0.98
CA ILE A 105 -0.95 4.19 1.15
C ILE A 105 -0.63 4.34 2.62
N HIS A 106 0.64 4.16 2.96
CA HIS A 106 1.17 4.23 4.31
C HIS A 106 2.02 5.49 4.47
N CYS A 107 1.62 6.42 5.32
CA CYS A 107 2.40 7.59 5.68
C CYS A 107 3.13 7.34 6.99
N LEU A 108 4.46 7.25 6.93
CA LEU A 108 5.32 7.01 8.07
C LEU A 108 6.15 8.25 8.37
N ASP A 109 6.14 8.72 9.61
CA ASP A 109 7.14 9.69 10.06
C ASP A 109 8.53 9.02 10.07
N VAL A 110 9.59 9.77 9.85
CA VAL A 110 10.97 9.25 9.92
C VAL A 110 11.31 8.59 11.25
N ASN A 111 10.59 8.90 12.32
CA ASN A 111 10.78 8.23 13.59
C ASN A 111 10.22 6.80 13.63
N GLU A 112 9.38 6.41 12.68
CA GLU A 112 8.91 5.03 12.54
C GLU A 112 10.07 4.12 12.06
N PRO A 113 10.41 3.05 12.80
CA PRO A 113 11.52 2.15 12.45
C PRO A 113 11.08 1.11 11.41
N PHE A 114 10.59 1.56 10.25
CA PHE A 114 10.21 0.70 9.14
C PHE A 114 11.38 0.51 8.17
N ASN A 115 11.65 -0.75 7.80
CA ASN A 115 12.66 -1.12 6.82
C ASN A 115 12.00 -1.61 5.52
N ILE A 116 12.68 -1.39 4.39
CA ILE A 116 12.23 -1.76 3.05
C ILE A 116 12.96 -3.02 2.61
N SER A 117 12.19 -4.10 2.48
CA SER A 117 12.66 -5.33 1.84
C SER A 117 12.61 -5.22 0.32
N LYS A 118 13.49 -5.96 -0.37
CA LYS A 118 13.40 -6.15 -1.83
C LYS A 118 12.26 -7.13 -2.18
N PRO A 119 11.59 -6.97 -3.34
CA PRO A 119 11.76 -5.90 -4.33
C PRO A 119 10.98 -4.61 -3.98
N PHE A 120 11.52 -3.46 -4.40
CA PHE A 120 10.89 -2.15 -4.26
C PHE A 120 11.22 -1.28 -5.48
N LYS A 121 10.45 -0.20 -5.68
CA LYS A 121 10.72 0.84 -6.70
C LYS A 121 10.62 2.20 -6.05
N VAL A 122 11.65 3.04 -6.22
CA VAL A 122 11.61 4.44 -5.74
C VAL A 122 10.74 5.26 -6.69
N LEU A 123 9.69 5.89 -6.17
CA LEU A 123 8.83 6.81 -6.92
C LEU A 123 9.45 8.21 -6.94
N PHE A 124 9.91 8.66 -5.77
CA PHE A 124 10.80 9.81 -5.60
C PHE A 124 11.52 9.72 -4.26
N ASP A 125 12.68 10.35 -4.14
CA ASP A 125 13.40 10.51 -2.88
C ASP A 125 14.07 11.89 -2.85
N LYS A 126 13.46 12.82 -2.11
CA LYS A 126 13.90 14.23 -2.03
C LYS A 126 15.06 14.40 -1.05
N SER A 127 15.24 13.47 -0.11
CA SER A 127 16.22 13.59 0.98
C SER A 127 17.28 12.48 0.98
N GLY A 128 17.21 11.50 0.08
CA GLY A 128 18.08 10.33 0.06
C GLY A 128 17.83 9.36 1.20
N ILE A 129 16.61 9.33 1.78
CA ILE A 129 16.32 8.52 2.97
C ILE A 129 16.19 7.03 2.66
N VAL A 130 15.81 6.66 1.43
CA VAL A 130 15.44 5.28 1.08
C VAL A 130 16.61 4.30 1.28
N GLU A 131 17.83 4.69 0.90
CA GLU A 131 19.01 3.81 1.01
C GLU A 131 19.28 3.35 2.45
N SER A 132 19.13 4.26 3.42
CA SER A 132 19.32 3.95 4.85
C SER A 132 18.20 3.09 5.46
N ARG A 133 17.09 2.89 4.74
CA ARG A 133 15.95 2.08 5.16
C ARG A 133 15.95 0.68 4.57
N LEU A 134 16.91 0.35 3.71
CA LEU A 134 16.93 -0.97 3.06
C LEU A 134 17.32 -2.06 4.04
N THR A 135 16.69 -3.23 3.90
CA THR A 135 17.06 -4.45 4.61
C THR A 135 17.19 -5.63 3.65
N ASP A 136 18.03 -6.59 4.02
CA ASP A 136 18.15 -7.89 3.33
C ASP A 136 17.11 -8.91 3.86
N GLU A 137 16.37 -8.58 4.91
CA GLU A 137 15.27 -9.42 5.40
C GLU A 137 14.17 -9.54 4.32
N PRO A 138 13.62 -10.75 4.10
CA PRO A 138 12.59 -10.95 3.09
C PRO A 138 11.28 -10.25 3.49
N ALA A 139 10.53 -9.80 2.48
CA ALA A 139 9.20 -9.25 2.71
C ALA A 139 8.30 -10.28 3.42
N PRO A 140 7.42 -9.83 4.34
CA PRO A 140 6.45 -10.69 5.01
C PRO A 140 5.60 -11.49 4.02
N LYS A 141 5.32 -12.76 4.37
CA LYS A 141 4.50 -13.66 3.55
C LYS A 141 3.06 -13.70 4.05
N HIS A 142 2.10 -13.74 3.13
CA HIS A 142 0.66 -13.73 3.44
C HIS A 142 0.21 -14.90 4.33
N GLU A 143 0.86 -16.06 4.25
CA GLU A 143 0.56 -17.22 5.10
C GLU A 143 0.66 -16.88 6.59
N GLY A 144 1.59 -15.98 6.94
CA GLY A 144 1.87 -15.53 8.30
C GLY A 144 0.99 -14.38 8.78
N PHE A 145 0.15 -13.79 7.92
CA PHE A 145 -0.61 -12.60 8.30
C PHE A 145 -1.65 -12.95 9.37
N PRO A 146 -1.80 -12.09 10.41
CA PRO A 146 -2.89 -12.19 11.35
C PRO A 146 -4.22 -11.89 10.67
N ALA A 147 -5.31 -12.48 11.19
CA ALA A 147 -6.67 -12.21 10.75
C ALA A 147 -7.38 -11.29 11.75
N TYR A 148 -8.35 -10.53 11.28
CA TYR A 148 -9.21 -9.65 12.08
C TYR A 148 -8.45 -8.50 12.75
N THR A 149 -7.44 -7.95 12.06
CA THR A 149 -6.52 -6.95 12.62
C THR A 149 -7.19 -5.62 12.94
N ASN A 150 -8.19 -5.24 12.14
CA ASN A 150 -8.93 -3.98 12.28
C ASN A 150 -10.40 -4.21 12.70
N GLY A 151 -10.68 -5.39 13.27
CA GLY A 151 -12.04 -5.82 13.61
C GLY A 151 -12.98 -5.81 12.39
N ASP A 152 -14.28 -5.62 12.66
CA ASP A 152 -15.32 -5.56 11.61
C ASP A 152 -15.02 -4.56 10.51
N LYS A 153 -14.38 -3.43 10.87
CA LYS A 153 -14.01 -2.41 9.89
C LYS A 153 -13.11 -2.98 8.82
N GLY A 154 -12.18 -3.88 9.14
CA GLY A 154 -11.21 -4.46 8.20
C GLY A 154 -11.71 -5.68 7.42
N LEU A 155 -12.88 -6.22 7.75
CA LEU A 155 -13.37 -7.47 7.14
C LEU A 155 -13.50 -7.38 5.61
N ILE A 156 -13.96 -6.25 5.08
CA ILE A 156 -14.10 -6.08 3.62
C ILE A 156 -12.74 -6.20 2.93
N TRP A 157 -11.67 -5.62 3.51
CA TRP A 157 -10.31 -5.74 2.98
C TRP A 157 -9.81 -7.20 3.02
N GLU A 158 -9.96 -7.88 4.14
CA GLU A 158 -9.48 -9.26 4.30
C GLU A 158 -10.23 -10.26 3.39
N LEU A 159 -11.54 -10.03 3.16
CA LEU A 159 -12.31 -10.80 2.19
C LEU A 159 -11.90 -10.49 0.76
N PHE A 160 -11.55 -9.24 0.47
CA PHE A 160 -11.02 -8.84 -0.84
C PHE A 160 -9.67 -9.52 -1.13
N ASP A 161 -8.78 -9.64 -0.14
CA ASP A 161 -7.54 -10.43 -0.27
C ASP A 161 -7.83 -11.91 -0.58
N CYS A 162 -8.85 -12.50 0.05
CA CYS A 162 -9.28 -13.86 -0.27
C CYS A 162 -9.77 -13.99 -1.72
N ILE A 163 -10.56 -13.03 -2.21
CA ILE A 163 -11.00 -12.97 -3.61
C ILE A 163 -9.78 -12.91 -4.55
N LYS A 164 -8.79 -12.08 -4.22
CA LYS A 164 -7.55 -11.97 -4.99
C LYS A 164 -6.85 -13.31 -5.09
N TRP A 165 -6.62 -13.99 -3.97
CA TRP A 165 -5.96 -15.29 -3.95
C TRP A 165 -6.75 -16.37 -4.71
N LEU A 166 -8.07 -16.43 -4.55
CA LEU A 166 -8.91 -17.38 -5.28
C LEU A 166 -8.85 -17.17 -6.80
N SER A 167 -8.87 -15.92 -7.26
CA SER A 167 -8.77 -15.62 -8.69
C SER A 167 -7.40 -15.94 -9.31
N ARG A 168 -6.38 -16.18 -8.47
CA ARG A 168 -5.03 -16.61 -8.84
C ARG A 168 -4.81 -18.10 -8.59
N ASP A 169 -5.89 -18.86 -8.41
CA ASP A 169 -5.91 -20.29 -8.07
C ASP A 169 -5.19 -20.65 -6.75
N ASN A 170 -4.88 -19.67 -5.90
CA ASN A 170 -4.27 -19.89 -4.59
C ASN A 170 -5.33 -20.24 -3.54
N ASN A 171 -6.03 -21.35 -3.81
CA ASN A 171 -7.19 -21.81 -3.05
C ASN A 171 -6.84 -22.15 -1.59
N GLU A 172 -5.67 -22.74 -1.35
CA GLU A 172 -5.27 -23.15 0.00
C GLU A 172 -4.95 -21.95 0.89
N LEU A 173 -4.32 -20.91 0.36
CA LEU A 173 -4.08 -19.66 1.10
C LEU A 173 -5.41 -18.99 1.49
N ALA A 174 -6.34 -18.85 0.54
CA ALA A 174 -7.65 -18.27 0.81
C ALA A 174 -8.45 -19.06 1.84
N LYS A 175 -8.54 -20.40 1.70
CA LYS A 175 -9.22 -21.25 2.69
C LYS A 175 -8.58 -21.16 4.07
N ALA A 176 -7.25 -21.14 4.15
CA ALA A 176 -6.55 -21.01 5.41
C ALA A 176 -6.87 -19.69 6.10
N HIS A 177 -6.89 -18.58 5.37
CA HIS A 177 -7.24 -17.27 5.93
C HIS A 177 -8.71 -17.17 6.35
N LEU A 178 -9.65 -17.69 5.54
CA LEU A 178 -11.06 -17.75 5.89
C LEU A 178 -11.32 -18.56 7.17
N LYS A 179 -10.57 -19.65 7.39
CA LYS A 179 -10.62 -20.40 8.66
C LYS A 179 -10.10 -19.57 9.84
N LYS A 180 -9.03 -18.80 9.65
CA LYS A 180 -8.52 -17.87 10.69
C LYS A 180 -9.57 -16.82 11.02
N LEU A 181 -10.20 -16.21 10.02
CA LEU A 181 -11.29 -15.24 10.18
C LEU A 181 -12.47 -15.84 10.96
N SER A 182 -12.96 -17.01 10.53
CA SER A 182 -14.06 -17.70 11.21
C SER A 182 -13.76 -18.07 12.66
N GLY A 183 -12.49 -18.24 13.04
CA GLY A 183 -12.10 -18.50 14.44
C GLY A 183 -12.04 -17.24 15.31
N LYS A 184 -12.24 -16.05 14.74
CA LYS A 184 -12.24 -14.74 15.42
C LYS A 184 -13.64 -14.12 15.53
N LEU A 185 -14.58 -14.58 14.70
CA LEU A 185 -16.00 -14.21 14.71
C LEU A 185 -16.78 -15.11 15.67
#